data_AF-A0A9E2XJ37-F1
#
_entry.id   AF-A0A9E2XJ37-F1
#
_cell.length_a   1.000
_cell.length_b   1.000
_cell.length_c   1.000
_cell.angle_alpha   90.00
_cell.angle_beta   90.00
_cell.angle_gamma   90.00
#
_symmetry.space_group_name_H-M   'P 1'
#
loop_
_entity.id
_entity.type
_entity.pdbx_description
1 polymer ?
#
loop_
_entity_poly.entity_id
_entity_poly.type
_entity_poly.pdbx_seq_one_letter_code
_entity_poly.pdbx_strand_id
1 'polypeptide(L)' 'MGHSDDQVRELRQRAARARYIAAGFTQRDDRLRIIAYAEELERQADALEAPTPKAQPVVHEQMQVQQQSAEDPKEDPKDD' A
#
# COMPACT_ATOMS: atom_id res chain seq x y z
N MET A 1 1.93 -5.83 25.87
CA MET A 1 2.36 -5.44 24.51
C MET A 1 3.22 -6.58 23.93
N GLY A 2 2.59 -7.65 23.44
CA GLY A 2 3.32 -8.81 22.87
C GLY A 2 2.56 -9.55 21.75
N HIS A 3 1.41 -9.03 21.30
CA HIS A 3 0.59 -9.69 20.29
C HIS A 3 1.21 -9.64 18.88
N SER A 4 2.04 -8.64 18.60
CA SER A 4 2.68 -8.46 17.29
C SER A 4 3.79 -9.48 17.07
N ASP A 5 4.58 -9.79 18.10
CA ASP A 5 5.66 -10.77 18.03
C ASP A 5 5.14 -12.20 17.80
N ASP A 6 4.05 -12.56 18.49
CA ASP A 6 3.38 -13.85 18.29
C ASP A 6 2.82 -13.97 16.85
N GLN A 7 2.24 -12.88 16.32
CA GLN A 7 1.71 -12.85 14.95
C GLN A 7 2.82 -12.96 13.90
N VAL A 8 3.94 -12.25 14.07
CA VAL A 8 5.14 -12.36 13.21
C VAL A 8 5.67 -13.79 13.20
N ARG A 9 5.80 -14.41 14.39
CA ARG A 9 6.27 -15.78 14.54
C ARG A 9 5.34 -16.77 13.86
N GLU A 10 4.02 -16.59 13.98
CA GLU A 10 3.03 -17.43 13.32
C GLU A 10 3.09 -17.31 11.79
N LEU A 11 3.19 -16.09 11.26
CA LEU A 11 3.32 -15.84 9.81
C LEU A 11 4.58 -16.50 9.24
N ARG A 12 5.73 -16.34 9.90
CA ARG A 12 6.99 -17.01 9.51
C ARG A 12 6.88 -18.54 9.55
N GLN A 13 6.21 -19.11 10.56
CA GLN A 13 5.95 -20.56 10.61
C GLN A 13 5.06 -21.03 9.47
N ARG A 14 3.99 -20.29 9.15
CA ARG A 14 3.10 -20.60 8.02
C ARG A 14 3.84 -20.53 6.69
N ALA A 15 4.73 -19.56 6.50
CA ALA A 15 5.57 -19.46 5.30
C ALA A 15 6.53 -20.66 5.16
N ALA A 16 7.22 -21.03 6.24
CA ALA A 16 8.09 -22.20 6.25
C ALA A 16 7.32 -23.49 5.91
N ARG A 17 6.13 -23.66 6.48
CA ARG A 17 5.25 -24.80 6.19
C ARG A 17 4.78 -24.80 4.74
N ALA A 18 4.42 -23.65 4.18
CA ALA A 18 4.04 -23.53 2.78
C ALA A 18 5.17 -23.97 1.85
N ARG A 19 6.43 -23.57 2.12
CA ARG A 19 7.59 -24.03 1.33
C ARG A 19 7.83 -25.53 1.43
N TYR A 20 7.68 -26.10 2.62
CA TYR A 20 7.76 -27.54 2.81
C TYR A 20 6.71 -28.29 1.97
N ILE A 21 5.46 -27.80 1.99
CA ILE A 21 4.38 -28.34 1.16
C ILE A 21 4.74 -28.21 -0.32
N ALA A 22 5.21 -27.04 -0.77
CA ALA A 22 5.57 -26.79 -2.17
C ALA A 22 6.64 -27.77 -2.70
N ALA A 23 7.55 -28.25 -1.85
CA ALA A 23 8.55 -29.25 -2.22
C ALA A 23 7.95 -30.63 -2.57
N GLY A 24 6.76 -30.95 -2.03
CA GLY A 24 6.02 -32.18 -2.32
C GLY A 24 5.09 -32.09 -3.55
N PHE A 25 4.93 -30.91 -4.16
CA PHE A 25 4.05 -30.72 -5.31
C PHE A 25 4.78 -30.99 -6.62
N THR A 26 4.23 -31.88 -7.45
CA THR A 26 4.78 -32.25 -8.77
C THR A 26 4.36 -31.26 -9.86
N GLN A 27 3.19 -30.64 -9.72
CA GLN A 27 2.71 -29.62 -10.65
C GLN A 27 3.47 -28.30 -10.44
N ARG A 28 4.14 -27.82 -11.49
CA ARG A 28 4.96 -26.61 -11.44
C ARG A 28 4.14 -25.38 -11.05
N ASP A 29 2.94 -25.22 -11.62
CA ASP A 29 2.07 -24.07 -11.34
C ASP A 29 1.62 -24.02 -9.88
N ASP A 30 1.19 -25.16 -9.33
CA ASP A 30 0.80 -25.23 -7.92
C ASP A 30 1.98 -24.98 -6.99
N ARG A 31 3.15 -25.55 -7.28
CA ARG A 31 4.38 -25.27 -6.54
C ARG A 31 4.71 -23.77 -6.54
N LEU A 32 4.61 -23.10 -7.69
CA LEU A 32 4.87 -21.66 -7.79
C LEU A 32 3.85 -20.83 -7.01
N ARG A 33 2.56 -21.19 -7.06
CA ARG A 33 1.51 -20.52 -6.28
C ARG A 33 1.76 -20.62 -4.77
N ILE A 34 2.16 -21.80 -4.30
CA ILE A 34 2.44 -22.03 -2.87
C ILE A 34 3.70 -21.26 -2.44
N ILE A 35 4.73 -21.19 -3.29
CA ILE A 35 5.93 -20.38 -3.01
C ILE A 35 5.57 -18.89 -2.94
N ALA A 36 4.80 -18.37 -3.89
CA ALA A 36 4.36 -16.98 -3.87
C ALA A 36 3.53 -16.64 -2.62
N TYR A 37 2.67 -17.56 -2.19
CA TYR A 37 1.95 -17.44 -0.92
C TYR A 37 2.89 -17.41 0.29
N ALA A 38 3.93 -18.24 0.31
CA ALA A 38 4.93 -18.22 1.37
C ALA A 38 5.69 -16.89 1.45
N GLU A 39 6.06 -16.32 0.30
CA GLU A 39 6.73 -15.01 0.21
C GLU A 39 5.82 -13.87 0.68
N GLU A 40 4.52 -13.93 0.38
CA GLU A 40 3.55 -12.94 0.86
C GLU A 40 3.42 -12.96 2.38
N LEU A 41 3.41 -14.15 2.99
CA LEU A 41 3.38 -14.30 4.45
C LEU A 41 4.63 -13.71 5.12
N GLU A 42 5.81 -13.86 4.52
CA GLU A 42 7.03 -13.24 5.03
C GLU A 42 7.00 -11.73 4.89
N ARG A 43 6.51 -11.20 3.75
CA ARG A 43 6.32 -9.75 3.59
C ARG A 43 5.38 -9.17 4.66
N GLN A 44 4.32 -9.88 5.03
CA GLN A 44 3.43 -9.47 6.12
C GLN A 44 4.12 -9.53 7.48
N ALA A 45 4.93 -10.57 7.74
CA ALA A 45 5.70 -10.68 8.97
C ALA A 45 6.71 -9.52 9.10
N ASP A 46 7.41 -9.20 8.02
CA ASP A 46 8.39 -8.11 8.00
C ASP A 46 7.72 -6.75 8.12
N ALA A 47 6.52 -6.55 7.56
CA ALA A 47 5.76 -5.31 7.73
C ALA A 47 5.27 -5.10 9.18
N LEU A 48 5.03 -6.19 9.92
CA LEU A 48 4.65 -6.15 11.33
C LEU A 48 5.85 -6.01 12.27
N GLU A 49 7.01 -6.57 11.89
CA GLU A 49 8.27 -6.46 12.64
C GLU A 49 8.97 -5.11 12.40
N ALA A 50 8.86 -4.57 11.18
CA ALA A 50 9.46 -3.30 10.85
C ALA A 50 8.83 -2.19 11.71
N PRO A 51 9.63 -1.43 12.47
CA PRO A 51 9.13 -0.21 13.07
C PRO A 51 8.67 0.67 11.91
N THR A 52 7.38 1.02 11.89
CA THR A 52 6.79 1.84 10.83
C THR A 52 7.75 2.99 10.57
N PRO A 53 8.40 3.09 9.39
CA PRO A 53 9.21 4.27 9.12
C PRO A 53 8.22 5.42 9.22
N LYS A 54 8.43 6.33 10.18
CA LYS A 54 7.68 7.57 10.29
C LYS A 54 7.86 8.30 8.97
N ALA A 55 6.98 8.04 8.01
CA ALA A 55 6.90 8.81 6.80
C ALA A 55 6.49 10.21 7.25
N GLN A 56 7.49 11.08 7.21
CA GLN A 56 7.42 12.49 7.52
C GLN A 56 6.21 13.11 6.80
N PRO A 57 5.52 14.10 7.41
CA PRO A 57 4.37 14.73 6.77
C PRO A 57 4.82 15.28 5.42
N VAL A 58 4.26 14.74 4.35
CA VAL A 58 4.40 15.29 3.02
C VAL A 58 3.65 16.63 3.02
N VAL A 59 4.38 17.70 3.35
CA VAL A 59 3.97 19.06 3.03
C VAL A 59 4.21 19.22 1.53
N HIS A 60 3.15 19.13 0.73
CA HIS A 60 3.14 19.72 -0.61
C HIS A 60 1.87 20.57 -0.73
N GLU A 61 2.09 21.84 -0.39
CA GLU A 61 1.46 23.07 -0.87
C GLU A 61 0.06 22.97 -1.51
N GLN A 62 -0.89 23.67 -0.86
CA GLN A 62 -2.11 24.17 -1.49
C GLN A 62 -1.74 25.08 -2.66
N MET A 63 -1.82 24.60 -3.90
CA MET A 63 -1.95 25.50 -5.05
C MET A 63 -3.36 26.08 -5.02
N GLN A 64 -3.49 27.17 -4.27
CA GLN A 64 -4.61 28.09 -4.32
C GLN A 64 -4.54 28.83 -5.66
N VAL A 65 -5.12 28.25 -6.71
CA VAL A 65 -5.35 28.97 -7.97
C VAL A 65 -6.58 29.87 -7.77
N GLN A 66 -6.38 31.02 -7.12
CA GLN A 66 -7.18 32.21 -7.37
C GLN A 66 -6.74 32.77 -8.73
N GLN A 67 -7.33 32.30 -9.83
CA GLN A 67 -7.36 33.11 -11.05
C GLN A 67 -8.65 33.93 -11.03
N GLN A 68 -8.54 35.10 -10.41
CA GLN A 68 -9.37 36.25 -10.72
C GLN A 68 -8.85 36.83 -12.04
N SER A 69 -9.71 36.90 -13.06
CA SER A 69 -9.71 37.92 -14.13
C SER A 69 -10.97 37.63 -14.97
N ALA A 70 -12.07 38.30 -14.67
CA ALA A 70 -12.50 39.51 -15.36
C ALA A 70 -13.16 39.18 -16.71
N GLU A 71 -14.46 38.89 -16.67
CA GLU A 71 -15.31 38.88 -17.86
C GLU A 71 -16.37 39.98 -17.73
N ASP A 72 -16.23 40.93 -18.65
CA ASP A 72 -17.11 41.97 -19.15
C ASP A 72 -17.73 43.07 -18.23
N PRO A 73 -17.29 44.34 -18.39
CA PRO A 73 -18.05 45.49 -17.91
C PRO A 73 -19.28 45.71 -18.81
N LYS A 74 -20.45 45.42 -18.24
CA LYS A 74 -21.75 46.07 -18.49
C LYS A 74 -21.86 46.80 -19.84
N GLU A 75 -22.35 46.09 -20.85
CA GLU A 75 -22.88 46.69 -22.07
C GLU A 75 -23.99 47.69 -21.70
N ASP A 76 -23.88 48.88 -22.28
CA ASP A 76 -24.61 50.10 -21.96
C ASP A 76 -26.10 50.01 -22.38
N PRO A 77 -27.08 50.32 -21.51
CA PRO A 77 -28.46 50.43 -21.92
C PRO A 77 -28.76 51.88 -22.31
N LYS A 78 -28.86 52.17 -23.62
CA LYS A 78 -29.81 53.10 -24.27
C LYS A 78 -29.35 53.48 -25.69
N ASP A 79 -30.16 53.14 -26.69
CA ASP A 79 -30.70 54.11 -27.65
C ASP A 79 -31.91 53.48 -28.38
N ASP A 80 -32.96 54.28 -28.53
CA ASP A 80 -34.35 54.08 -29.04
C ASP A 80 -35.41 53.40 -28.14
#